data_AF-A0A537AHP1-F1
#
_entry.id   AF-A0A537AHP1-F1
#
_cell.length_a   1.000
_cell.length_b   1.000
_cell.length_c   1.000
_cell.angle_alpha   90.00
_cell.angle_beta   90.00
_cell.angle_gamma   90.00
#
_symmetry.space_group_name_H-M   'P 1'
#
loop_
_entity.id
_entity.type
_entity.pdbx_description
1 polymer ?
#
loop_
_entity_poly.entity_id
_entity_poly.type
_entity_poly.pdbx_seq_one_letter_code
_entity_poly.pdbx_strand_id
1 'polypeptide(L)'
;MTPEERKVIFASSLGTVFEWYDFYIFGTLAAVVGKQFFAPLSTTAQFIMTLLAFAAGFAVRPFGAVIFGRIGDIVGRKYTFLITITIMGTSTFLIGLLPGYTTWGIAAPVILISLRLLQGLALGGEYGGAATYVAEHAPHGRRGYFTSWIQTTATVGLFMALLVILGTRTWVGEDAFANSGWWRLPFL
;
A
#
# COMPACT_ATOMS: atom_id res chain seq x y z
N MET A 1 24.87 3.99 -17.19
CA MET A 1 24.07 4.41 -16.02
C MET A 1 24.93 5.23 -15.11
N THR A 2 24.57 6.48 -14.90
CA THR A 2 25.22 7.38 -13.94
C THR A 2 24.87 6.95 -12.50
N PRO A 3 25.66 7.39 -11.48
CA PRO A 3 25.32 7.17 -10.08
C PRO A 3 23.94 7.72 -9.68
N GLU A 4 23.54 8.84 -10.29
CA GLU A 4 22.23 9.46 -10.05
C GLU A 4 21.08 8.63 -10.62
N GLU A 5 21.21 8.09 -11.84
CA GLU A 5 20.21 7.21 -12.45
C GLU A 5 19.99 5.95 -11.60
N ARG A 6 21.06 5.34 -11.07
CA ARG A 6 20.96 4.20 -10.16
C ARG A 6 20.23 4.54 -8.87
N LYS A 7 20.53 5.71 -8.29
CA LYS A 7 19.87 6.19 -7.05
C LYS A 7 18.37 6.40 -7.27
N VAL A 8 17.99 6.98 -8.40
CA VAL A 8 16.58 7.25 -8.74
C VAL A 8 15.82 5.94 -9.00
N ILE A 9 16.40 5.00 -9.75
CA ILE A 9 15.79 3.69 -10.00
C ILE A 9 15.60 2.91 -8.70
N PHE A 10 16.62 2.91 -7.83
CA PHE A 10 16.53 2.25 -6.53
C PHE A 10 15.46 2.89 -5.64
N ALA A 11 15.42 4.23 -5.55
CA ALA A 11 14.40 4.94 -4.79
C ALA A 11 12.98 4.69 -5.31
N SER A 12 12.80 4.69 -6.64
CA SER A 12 11.51 4.40 -7.28
C SER A 12 11.08 2.95 -7.03
N SER A 13 12.02 2.01 -7.10
CA SER A 13 11.76 0.60 -6.81
C SER A 13 11.33 0.38 -5.35
N LEU A 14 11.97 1.08 -4.40
CA LEU A 14 11.58 1.02 -2.99
C LEU A 14 10.16 1.52 -2.75
N GLY A 15 9.74 2.61 -3.40
CA GLY A 15 8.35 3.09 -3.34
C GLY A 15 7.36 2.02 -3.78
N THR A 16 7.66 1.34 -4.89
CA THR A 16 6.83 0.22 -5.38
C THR A 16 6.84 -0.98 -4.43
N VAL A 17 7.98 -1.31 -3.81
CA VAL A 17 8.04 -2.37 -2.79
C VAL A 17 7.12 -2.03 -1.60
N PHE A 18 7.16 -0.79 -1.11
CA PHE A 18 6.31 -0.34 0.01
C PHE A 18 4.83 -0.32 -0.35
N GLU A 19 4.48 0.09 -1.58
CA GLU A 19 3.14 -0.05 -2.12
C GLU A 19 2.64 -1.49 -1.97
N TRP A 20 3.39 -2.45 -2.50
CA TRP A 20 2.96 -3.84 -2.50
C TRP A 20 2.90 -4.40 -1.09
N TYR A 21 3.86 -4.04 -0.24
CA TYR A 21 3.83 -4.38 1.18
C TYR A 21 2.52 -3.96 1.85
N ASP A 22 2.07 -2.70 1.69
CA ASP A 22 0.81 -2.21 2.26
C ASP A 22 -0.40 -3.02 1.77
N PHE A 23 -0.51 -3.19 0.45
CA PHE A 23 -1.64 -3.95 -0.12
C PHE A 23 -1.65 -5.39 0.38
N TYR A 24 -0.49 -6.05 0.41
CA TYR A 24 -0.43 -7.45 0.86
C TYR A 24 -0.72 -7.60 2.34
N ILE A 25 -0.33 -6.65 3.19
CA ILE A 25 -0.71 -6.70 4.61
C ILE A 25 -2.22 -6.57 4.77
N PHE A 26 -2.82 -5.57 4.14
CA PHE A 26 -4.26 -5.37 4.24
C PHE A 26 -5.04 -6.58 3.72
N GLY A 27 -4.64 -7.12 2.56
CA GLY A 27 -5.27 -8.28 1.96
C GLY A 27 -5.10 -9.55 2.81
N THR A 28 -3.90 -9.81 3.33
CA THR A 28 -3.61 -10.99 4.17
C THR A 28 -4.35 -10.92 5.50
N LEU A 29 -4.50 -9.72 6.08
CA LEU A 29 -5.20 -9.50 7.34
C LEU A 29 -6.70 -9.21 7.16
N ALA A 30 -7.26 -9.44 5.97
CA ALA A 30 -8.65 -9.05 5.67
C ALA A 30 -9.68 -9.63 6.66
N ALA A 31 -9.49 -10.86 7.12
CA ALA A 31 -10.36 -11.48 8.12
C ALA A 31 -10.27 -10.79 9.50
N VAL A 32 -9.07 -10.36 9.91
CA VAL A 32 -8.85 -9.66 11.19
C VAL A 32 -9.40 -8.24 11.12
N VAL A 33 -9.10 -7.53 10.04
CA VAL A 33 -9.65 -6.19 9.76
C VAL A 33 -11.17 -6.22 9.70
N GLY A 34 -11.75 -7.26 9.08
CA GLY A 34 -13.20 -7.50 9.03
C GLY A 34 -13.84 -7.52 10.41
N LYS A 35 -13.30 -8.35 11.30
CA LYS A 35 -13.77 -8.45 12.69
C LYS A 35 -13.63 -7.15 13.46
N GLN A 36 -12.55 -6.42 13.25
CA GLN A 36 -12.27 -5.21 14.03
C GLN A 36 -13.11 -4.00 13.60
N PHE A 37 -13.31 -3.80 12.30
CA PHE A 37 -13.90 -2.56 11.77
C PHE A 37 -15.35 -2.71 11.32
N PHE A 38 -15.81 -3.94 11.06
CA PHE A 38 -17.16 -4.23 10.58
C PHE A 38 -17.94 -5.13 11.56
N ALA A 39 -17.57 -5.12 12.85
CA ALA A 39 -18.08 -6.00 13.91
C ALA A 39 -19.61 -6.20 13.96
N PRO A 40 -20.50 -5.22 13.67
CA PRO A 40 -21.94 -5.43 13.70
C PRO A 40 -22.48 -6.33 12.58
N LEU A 41 -21.70 -6.54 11.52
CA LEU A 41 -22.12 -7.35 10.38
C LEU A 41 -21.89 -8.83 10.65
N SER A 42 -22.55 -9.70 9.88
CA SER A 42 -22.25 -11.14 9.88
C SER A 42 -20.80 -11.39 9.43
N THR A 43 -20.19 -12.51 9.84
CA THR A 43 -18.80 -12.85 9.50
C THR A 43 -18.53 -12.79 7.99
N THR A 44 -19.48 -13.26 7.17
CA THR A 44 -19.39 -13.18 5.72
C THR A 44 -19.43 -11.74 5.22
N ALA A 45 -20.35 -10.92 5.74
CA ALA A 45 -20.45 -9.52 5.36
C ALA A 45 -19.23 -8.69 5.82
N GLN A 46 -18.66 -8.98 6.99
CA GLN A 46 -17.40 -8.38 7.45
C GLN A 46 -16.27 -8.60 6.44
N PHE A 47 -16.08 -9.85 5.99
CA PHE A 47 -15.05 -10.19 5.03
C PHE A 47 -15.29 -9.52 3.67
N ILE A 48 -16.53 -9.54 3.17
CA ILE A 48 -16.92 -8.86 1.92
C ILE A 48 -16.64 -7.37 2.02
N MET A 49 -17.01 -6.70 3.11
CA MET A 49 -16.77 -5.26 3.29
C MET A 49 -15.28 -4.92 3.31
N THR A 50 -14.45 -5.76 3.94
CA THR A 50 -12.99 -5.58 3.88
C THR A 50 -12.45 -5.75 2.46
N LEU A 51 -12.92 -6.75 1.71
CA LEU A 51 -12.53 -6.91 0.30
C LEU A 51 -13.00 -5.75 -0.58
N LEU A 52 -14.18 -5.19 -0.30
CA LEU A 52 -14.67 -3.99 -0.98
C LEU A 52 -13.81 -2.77 -0.64
N ALA A 53 -13.39 -2.60 0.61
CA ALA A 53 -12.45 -1.54 1.00
C ALA A 53 -11.07 -1.73 0.32
N PHE A 54 -10.62 -2.98 0.19
CA PHE A 54 -9.41 -3.32 -0.57
C PHE A 54 -9.55 -2.95 -2.05
N ALA A 55 -10.65 -3.35 -2.68
CA ALA A 55 -10.96 -3.08 -4.09
C ALA A 55 -11.18 -1.58 -4.36
N ALA A 56 -11.79 -0.85 -3.43
CA ALA A 56 -12.02 0.59 -3.55
C ALA A 56 -10.70 1.36 -3.71
N GLY A 57 -9.64 0.95 -3.00
CA GLY A 57 -8.28 1.48 -3.19
C GLY A 57 -7.75 1.28 -4.61
N PHE A 58 -8.07 0.17 -5.29
CA PHE A 58 -7.74 0.00 -6.70
C PHE A 58 -8.63 0.83 -7.63
N ALA A 59 -9.93 0.91 -7.33
CA ALA A 59 -10.91 1.62 -8.14
C ALA A 59 -10.58 3.12 -8.29
N VAL A 60 -9.94 3.72 -7.27
CA VAL A 60 -9.56 5.14 -7.32
C VAL A 60 -8.22 5.42 -8.01
N ARG A 61 -7.40 4.39 -8.30
CA ARG A 61 -6.09 4.57 -8.95
C ARG A 61 -6.14 5.34 -10.28
N PRO A 62 -7.11 5.14 -11.19
CA PRO A 62 -7.18 5.92 -12.42
C PRO A 62 -7.30 7.43 -12.16
N PHE A 63 -8.06 7.83 -11.14
CA PHE A 63 -8.18 9.23 -10.75
C PHE A 63 -6.88 9.75 -10.15
N GLY A 64 -6.23 8.94 -9.33
CA GLY A 64 -4.89 9.19 -8.83
C GLY A 64 -3.86 9.42 -9.94
N ALA A 65 -3.90 8.59 -10.99
CA ALA A 65 -3.03 8.69 -12.16
C ALA A 65 -3.22 10.01 -12.89
N VAL A 66 -4.47 10.45 -13.07
CA VAL A 66 -4.78 11.75 -13.71
C VAL A 66 -4.27 12.91 -12.85
N ILE A 67 -4.53 12.89 -11.55
CA ILE A 67 -4.18 13.98 -10.63
C ILE A 67 -2.67 14.06 -10.44
N PHE A 68 -2.06 13.00 -9.91
CA PHE A 68 -0.64 12.97 -9.59
C PHE A 68 0.24 12.85 -10.83
N GLY A 69 -0.24 12.23 -11.92
CA GLY A 69 0.46 12.28 -13.20
C GLY A 69 0.63 13.70 -13.71
N ARG A 70 -0.46 14.49 -13.73
CA ARG A 70 -0.42 15.90 -14.13
C ARG A 70 0.44 16.75 -13.19
N ILE A 71 0.35 16.55 -11.88
CA ILE A 71 1.24 17.23 -10.92
C ILE A 71 2.71 16.85 -11.18
N GLY A 72 2.97 15.59 -11.51
CA GLY A 72 4.29 15.10 -11.90
C GLY A 72 4.87 15.80 -13.12
N ASP A 73 4.04 16.07 -14.12
CA ASP A 73 4.46 16.76 -15.33
C ASP A 73 4.70 18.26 -15.12
N ILE A 74 3.97 18.90 -14.19
CA ILE A 74 4.07 20.36 -13.94
C ILE A 74 5.14 20.69 -12.88
N VAL A 75 5.14 19.99 -11.75
CA VAL A 75 5.96 20.27 -10.57
C VAL A 75 7.24 19.43 -10.56
N GLY A 76 7.24 18.31 -11.28
CA GLY A 76 8.35 17.38 -11.37
C GLY A 76 8.07 16.06 -10.65
N ARG A 77 8.55 14.97 -11.25
CA ARG A 77 8.29 13.58 -10.81
C ARG A 77 8.83 13.28 -9.41
N LYS A 78 10.02 13.82 -9.07
CA LYS A 78 10.62 13.62 -7.74
C LYS A 78 9.74 14.17 -6.60
N TYR A 79 9.21 15.37 -6.75
CA TYR A 79 8.37 16.00 -5.72
C TYR A 79 7.03 15.28 -5.58
N THR A 80 6.43 14.93 -6.71
CA THR A 80 5.18 14.18 -6.74
C THR A 80 5.33 12.82 -6.05
N PHE A 81 6.42 12.10 -6.34
CA PHE A 81 6.75 10.83 -5.66
C PHE A 81 6.85 11.00 -4.14
N LEU A 82 7.52 12.05 -3.66
CA LEU A 82 7.63 12.31 -2.21
C LEU A 82 6.28 12.61 -1.56
N ILE A 83 5.38 13.28 -2.27
CA ILE A 83 4.02 13.54 -1.79
C ILE A 83 3.23 12.22 -1.73
N THR A 84 3.23 11.43 -2.80
CA THR A 84 2.44 10.18 -2.87
C THR A 84 2.90 9.16 -1.84
N ILE A 85 4.22 8.96 -1.70
CA ILE A 85 4.77 8.02 -0.72
C ILE A 85 4.48 8.45 0.72
N THR A 86 4.45 9.77 0.98
CA THR A 86 4.10 10.33 2.30
C THR A 86 2.62 10.13 2.61
N ILE A 87 1.72 10.40 1.66
CA ILE A 87 0.28 10.15 1.82
C ILE A 87 0.04 8.66 2.07
N MET A 88 0.69 7.80 1.29
CA MET A 88 0.56 6.35 1.40
C MET A 88 1.02 5.86 2.78
N GLY A 89 2.27 6.13 3.16
CA GLY A 89 2.85 5.68 4.43
C GLY A 89 2.12 6.26 5.65
N THR A 90 1.73 7.54 5.61
CA THR A 90 0.94 8.14 6.69
C THR A 90 -0.42 7.45 6.81
N SER A 91 -1.07 7.13 5.69
CA SER A 91 -2.35 6.44 5.70
C SER A 91 -2.22 5.02 6.26
N THR A 92 -1.18 4.27 5.87
CA THR A 92 -0.88 2.93 6.42
C THR A 92 -0.68 2.98 7.93
N PHE A 93 0.15 3.92 8.38
CA PHE A 93 0.43 4.14 9.80
C PHE A 93 -0.83 4.50 10.58
N LEU A 94 -1.68 5.39 10.03
CA LEU A 94 -2.96 5.75 10.65
C LEU A 94 -3.94 4.58 10.71
N ILE A 95 -3.94 3.66 9.73
CA ILE A 95 -4.71 2.41 9.81
C ILE A 95 -4.22 1.56 10.99
N GLY A 96 -2.90 1.46 11.18
CA GLY A 96 -2.29 0.77 12.32
C GLY A 96 -2.72 1.36 13.67
N LEU A 97 -2.90 2.68 13.76
CA LEU A 97 -3.34 3.34 14.99
C LEU A 97 -4.86 3.39 15.17
N LEU A 98 -5.64 3.07 14.14
CA LEU A 98 -7.08 3.29 14.13
C LEU A 98 -7.80 2.39 15.16
N PRO A 99 -8.56 2.98 16.10
CA PRO A 99 -9.40 2.21 17.01
C PRO A 99 -10.47 1.44 16.25
N GLY A 100 -10.87 0.28 16.78
CA GLY A 100 -11.88 -0.56 16.14
C GLY A 100 -13.30 -0.04 16.31
N TYR A 101 -14.24 -0.77 15.72
CA TYR A 101 -15.66 -0.49 15.81
C TYR A 101 -16.15 -0.47 17.27
N THR A 102 -15.63 -1.34 18.13
CA THR A 102 -16.01 -1.38 19.55
C THR A 102 -15.71 -0.08 20.30
N THR A 103 -14.74 0.71 19.84
CA THR A 103 -14.34 1.98 20.47
C THR A 103 -14.97 3.19 19.77
N TRP A 104 -14.97 3.22 18.44
CA TRP A 104 -15.36 4.40 17.65
C TRP A 104 -16.64 4.21 16.81
N GLY A 105 -17.30 3.05 16.93
CA GLY A 105 -18.51 2.74 16.18
C GLY A 105 -18.30 2.86 14.66
N ILE A 106 -19.29 3.44 13.98
CA ILE A 106 -19.28 3.59 12.52
C ILE A 106 -18.18 4.52 12.00
N ALA A 107 -17.60 5.38 12.83
CA ALA A 107 -16.49 6.24 12.42
C ALA A 107 -15.25 5.40 12.04
N ALA A 108 -15.01 4.27 12.71
CA ALA A 108 -13.87 3.40 12.45
C ALA A 108 -13.84 2.86 10.99
N PRO A 109 -14.88 2.18 10.47
CA PRO A 109 -14.88 1.73 9.08
C PRO A 109 -14.91 2.89 8.07
N VAL A 110 -15.55 4.03 8.39
CA VAL A 110 -15.56 5.20 7.50
C VAL A 110 -14.16 5.79 7.33
N ILE A 111 -13.41 5.95 8.44
CA ILE A 111 -12.03 6.44 8.40
C ILE A 111 -11.14 5.41 7.70
N LEU A 112 -11.29 4.11 8.00
CA LEU A 112 -10.56 3.04 7.31
C LEU A 112 -10.73 3.13 5.78
N ILE A 113 -11.97 3.19 5.31
CA ILE A 113 -12.26 3.30 3.86
C ILE A 113 -11.68 4.60 3.30
N SER A 114 -11.81 5.71 4.02
CA SER A 114 -11.25 7.00 3.59
C SER A 114 -9.72 6.93 3.43
N LEU A 115 -9.02 6.32 4.38
CA LEU A 115 -7.57 6.09 4.30
C LEU A 115 -7.21 5.17 3.12
N ARG A 116 -7.99 4.12 2.86
CA ARG A 116 -7.79 3.24 1.69
C ARG A 116 -7.97 3.98 0.36
N LEU A 117 -8.94 4.88 0.28
CA LEU A 117 -9.16 5.71 -0.90
C LEU A 117 -8.00 6.71 -1.09
N LEU A 118 -7.52 7.33 -0.02
CA LEU A 118 -6.36 8.24 -0.07
C LEU A 118 -5.08 7.51 -0.53
N GLN A 119 -4.83 6.31 0.00
CA GLN A 119 -3.75 5.45 -0.47
C GLN A 119 -3.89 5.17 -1.96
N GLY A 120 -5.04 4.63 -2.38
CA GLY A 120 -5.30 4.30 -3.77
C GLY A 120 -5.12 5.47 -4.74
N LEU A 121 -5.51 6.67 -4.33
CA LEU A 121 -5.29 7.90 -5.10
C LEU A 121 -3.80 8.23 -5.22
N ALA A 122 -3.04 8.22 -4.13
CA ALA A 122 -1.60 8.48 -4.16
C ALA A 122 -0.85 7.50 -5.09
N LEU A 123 -1.25 6.24 -5.04
CA LEU A 123 -0.66 5.14 -5.79
C LEU A 123 -0.88 5.22 -7.31
N GLY A 124 -2.00 5.80 -7.74
CA GLY A 124 -2.37 5.87 -9.15
C GLY A 124 -1.33 6.54 -10.05
N GLY A 125 -0.67 7.61 -9.57
CA GLY A 125 0.33 8.35 -10.34
C GLY A 125 1.76 7.84 -10.23
N GLU A 126 2.05 6.96 -9.28
CA GLU A 126 3.42 6.58 -8.94
C GLU A 126 3.93 5.43 -9.83
N TYR A 127 3.20 4.31 -9.87
CA TYR A 127 3.63 3.08 -10.54
C TYR A 127 3.84 3.28 -12.06
N GLY A 128 2.85 3.89 -12.73
CA GLY A 128 2.94 4.18 -14.16
C GLY A 128 4.07 5.16 -14.48
N GLY A 129 4.24 6.19 -13.66
CA GLY A 129 5.32 7.16 -13.79
C GLY A 129 6.70 6.52 -13.65
N ALA A 130 6.88 5.61 -12.67
CA ALA A 130 8.12 4.89 -12.46
C ALA A 130 8.45 3.94 -13.63
N ALA A 131 7.47 3.17 -14.10
CA ALA A 131 7.65 2.25 -15.23
C ALA A 131 8.06 2.99 -16.52
N THR A 132 7.39 4.09 -16.83
CA THR A 132 7.72 4.92 -17.99
C THR A 132 9.09 5.57 -17.84
N TYR A 133 9.40 6.15 -16.67
CA TYR A 133 10.68 6.80 -16.42
C TYR A 133 11.86 5.83 -16.58
N VAL A 134 11.73 4.62 -16.04
CA VAL A 134 12.76 3.58 -16.19
C VAL A 134 12.88 3.12 -17.64
N ALA A 135 11.77 2.99 -18.37
CA ALA A 135 11.80 2.63 -19.79
C ALA A 135 12.47 3.69 -20.67
N GLU A 136 12.28 4.97 -20.36
CA GLU A 136 12.86 6.12 -21.07
C GLU A 136 14.38 6.24 -20.83
N HIS A 137 14.84 5.98 -19.61
CA HIS A 137 16.25 6.10 -19.22
C HIS A 137 17.04 4.78 -19.34
N ALA A 138 16.38 3.68 -19.69
CA ALA A 138 17.05 2.40 -19.87
C ALA A 138 17.92 2.39 -21.14
N PRO A 139 19.11 1.75 -21.11
CA PRO A 139 19.96 1.59 -22.29
C PRO A 139 19.21 0.91 -23.46
N HIS A 140 19.55 1.30 -24.68
CA HIS A 140 19.00 0.68 -25.89
C HIS A 140 19.17 -0.85 -25.85
N GLY A 141 18.10 -1.57 -26.22
CA GLY A 141 18.06 -3.04 -26.20
C GLY A 141 17.90 -3.68 -24.81
N ARG A 142 17.86 -2.91 -23.71
CA ARG A 142 17.75 -3.44 -22.34
C ARG A 142 16.50 -3.01 -21.58
N ARG A 143 15.56 -2.33 -22.25
CA ARG A 143 14.31 -1.82 -21.63
C ARG A 143 13.57 -2.92 -20.85
N GLY A 144 13.39 -4.09 -21.46
CA GLY A 144 12.68 -5.23 -20.84
C GLY A 144 13.29 -5.70 -19.51
N TYR A 145 14.62 -5.67 -19.38
CA TYR A 145 15.31 -6.07 -18.14
C TYR A 145 15.11 -5.05 -17.01
N PHE A 146 15.16 -3.75 -17.33
CA PHE A 146 14.97 -2.70 -16.34
C PHE A 146 13.50 -2.52 -15.94
N THR A 147 12.55 -2.74 -16.87
CA THR A 147 11.13 -2.74 -16.54
C THR A 147 10.70 -4.00 -15.78
N SER A 148 11.29 -5.17 -16.07
CA SER A 148 11.00 -6.39 -15.32
C SER A 148 11.47 -6.32 -13.87
N TRP A 149 12.53 -5.57 -13.58
CA TRP A 149 12.95 -5.27 -12.21
C TRP A 149 11.83 -4.63 -11.38
N ILE A 150 11.08 -3.67 -11.96
CA ILE A 150 9.93 -3.07 -11.28
C ILE A 150 8.86 -4.13 -11.00
N GLN A 151 8.64 -5.08 -11.89
CA GLN A 151 7.68 -6.16 -11.64
C GLN A 151 8.10 -7.06 -10.46
N THR A 152 9.39 -7.31 -10.29
CA THR A 152 9.94 -8.09 -9.17
C THR A 152 9.68 -7.43 -7.81
N THR A 153 9.57 -6.10 -7.76
CA THR A 153 9.28 -5.38 -6.50
C THR A 153 7.97 -5.82 -5.86
N ALA A 154 6.98 -6.25 -6.65
CA ALA A 154 5.71 -6.78 -6.14
C ALA A 154 5.92 -8.08 -5.34
N THR A 155 6.74 -8.98 -5.87
CA THR A 155 7.08 -10.23 -5.20
C THR A 155 7.88 -9.95 -3.92
N VAL A 156 8.81 -8.99 -3.95
CA VAL A 156 9.55 -8.57 -2.75
C VAL A 156 8.61 -8.00 -1.69
N GLY A 157 7.67 -7.12 -2.08
CA GLY A 157 6.66 -6.57 -1.17
C GLY A 157 5.80 -7.66 -0.52
N LEU A 158 5.41 -8.69 -1.27
CA LEU A 158 4.69 -9.85 -0.75
C LEU A 158 5.51 -10.61 0.31
N PHE A 159 6.77 -10.95 -0.02
CA PHE A 159 7.63 -11.65 0.93
C PHE A 159 7.84 -10.84 2.21
N MET A 160 8.08 -9.53 2.11
CA MET A 160 8.23 -8.69 3.28
C MET A 160 6.96 -8.63 4.12
N ALA A 161 5.79 -8.47 3.49
CA ALA A 161 4.50 -8.47 4.19
C ALA A 161 4.30 -9.77 4.97
N LEU A 162 4.54 -10.92 4.33
CA LEU A 162 4.41 -12.23 4.96
C LEU A 162 5.43 -12.45 6.07
N LEU A 163 6.69 -12.03 5.88
CA LEU A 163 7.73 -12.16 6.91
C LEU A 163 7.40 -11.32 8.15
N VAL A 164 6.92 -10.08 7.97
CA VAL A 164 6.54 -9.22 9.10
C VAL A 164 5.29 -9.77 9.79
N ILE A 165 4.26 -10.17 9.05
CA ILE A 165 3.05 -10.79 9.64
C ILE A 165 3.40 -12.07 10.39
N LEU A 166 4.17 -12.97 9.77
CA LEU A 166 4.53 -14.23 10.39
C LEU A 166 5.44 -14.01 11.59
N GLY A 167 6.47 -13.17 11.47
CA GLY A 167 7.39 -12.87 12.56
C GLY A 167 6.68 -12.23 13.75
N THR A 168 5.76 -11.30 13.52
CA THR A 168 4.95 -10.71 14.60
C THR A 168 4.01 -11.75 15.21
N ARG A 169 3.29 -12.53 14.39
CA ARG A 169 2.38 -13.59 14.86
C ARG A 169 3.09 -14.68 15.66
N THR A 170 4.28 -15.12 15.24
CA THR A 170 5.05 -16.14 15.99
C THR A 170 5.65 -15.60 17.27
N TRP A 171 6.03 -14.32 17.30
CA TRP A 171 6.59 -13.68 18.48
C TRP A 171 5.55 -13.47 19.59
N VAL A 172 4.36 -12.99 19.24
CA VAL A 172 3.31 -12.68 20.24
C VAL A 172 2.35 -13.86 20.50
N GLY A 173 2.31 -14.84 19.60
CA GLY A 173 1.35 -15.95 19.63
C GLY A 173 0.03 -15.66 18.89
N GLU A 174 -0.64 -16.72 18.43
CA GLU A 174 -1.88 -16.69 17.65
C GLU A 174 -2.98 -15.82 18.31
N ASP A 175 -3.26 -16.08 19.59
CA ASP A 175 -4.35 -15.43 20.31
C ASP A 175 -4.09 -13.93 20.53
N ALA A 176 -2.85 -13.57 20.90
CA ALA A 176 -2.47 -12.19 21.09
C ALA A 176 -2.48 -11.41 19.77
N PHE A 177 -2.01 -12.04 18.69
CA PHE A 177 -2.06 -11.46 17.35
C PHE A 177 -3.50 -11.14 16.93
N ALA A 178 -4.40 -12.11 17.06
CA ALA A 178 -5.78 -11.97 16.61
C ALA A 178 -6.63 -11.03 17.49
N ASN A 179 -6.45 -11.06 18.81
CA ASN A 179 -7.41 -10.46 19.76
C ASN A 179 -6.86 -9.27 20.56
N SER A 180 -5.55 -9.16 20.74
CA SER A 180 -4.94 -8.14 21.62
C SER A 180 -4.38 -6.93 20.87
N GLY A 181 -4.70 -6.81 19.59
CA GLY A 181 -4.34 -5.66 18.75
C GLY A 181 -2.93 -5.70 18.14
N TRP A 182 -2.13 -6.74 18.40
CA TRP A 182 -0.80 -6.92 17.82
C TRP A 182 -0.81 -7.07 16.29
N TRP A 183 -1.95 -7.44 15.69
CA TRP A 183 -2.16 -7.41 14.24
C TRP A 183 -1.96 -6.02 13.60
N ARG A 184 -1.92 -4.95 14.40
CA ARG A 184 -1.61 -3.58 13.95
C ARG A 184 -0.14 -3.37 13.63
N LEU A 185 0.76 -4.14 14.26
CA LEU A 185 2.20 -3.93 14.16
C LEU A 185 2.75 -3.99 12.73
N PRO A 186 2.28 -4.88 11.82
CA PRO A 186 2.70 -4.85 10.42
C PRO A 186 2.39 -3.52 9.69
N PHE A 187 1.41 -2.74 10.14
CA PHE A 187 1.06 -1.44 9.56
C PHE A 187 1.90 -0.27 10.11
N LEU A 188 2.67 -0.49 11.19
CA LEU A 188 3.49 0.52 11.88
C LEU A 188 4.96 0.41 11.44
#